data_AF-A0A7J4EML2-F1
#
_entry.id   AF-A0A7J4EML2-F1
#
_cell.length_a   1.000
_cell.length_b   1.000
_cell.length_c   1.000
_cell.angle_alpha   90.00
_cell.angle_beta   90.00
_cell.angle_gamma   90.00
#
_symmetry.space_group_name_H-M   'P 1'
#
loop_
_entity.id
_entity.type
_entity.pdbx_description
1 polymer ?
#
loop_
_entity_poly.entity_id
_entity_poly.type
_entity_poly.pdbx_seq_one_letter_code
_entity_poly.pdbx_strand_id
1 'polypeptide(L)'
;MINNIYIDQELKNKMEISKKSRIKRFGKRLVISTATNCFPAISITGTFCELNCKHCRGKLLNTLLSAKDESRLENIAYSLVKKNAKGILLTGGCDRNGKVPIINFSKSIKKIKSTTDLIVIAHTGIGCINEEEALQLKDSGLDGIGK
;
A
#
# COMPACT_ATOMS: atom_id res chain seq x y z
N MET A 1 11.13 -18.74 -32.54
CA MET A 1 9.98 -19.65 -32.44
C MET A 1 9.78 -19.97 -30.97
N ILE A 2 8.77 -19.37 -30.32
CA ILE A 2 8.53 -19.58 -28.88
C ILE A 2 7.83 -20.92 -28.74
N ASN A 3 8.48 -21.82 -28.02
CA ASN A 3 8.04 -23.18 -27.74
C ASN A 3 6.59 -23.21 -27.27
N ASN A 4 5.87 -24.18 -27.82
CA ASN A 4 4.50 -24.55 -27.51
C ASN A 4 4.36 -24.75 -25.99
N ILE A 5 3.90 -23.72 -25.27
CA ILE A 5 3.61 -23.83 -23.85
C ILE A 5 2.39 -24.76 -23.76
N TYR A 6 2.63 -26.02 -23.41
CA TYR A 6 1.57 -26.96 -23.07
C TYR A 6 0.93 -26.50 -21.76
N ILE A 7 -0.03 -25.59 -21.87
CA ILE A 7 -0.85 -25.17 -20.74
C ILE A 7 -1.85 -26.29 -20.51
N ASP A 8 -1.74 -26.92 -19.35
CA ASP A 8 -2.70 -27.90 -18.86
C ASP A 8 -4.15 -27.42 -19.11
N GLN A 9 -4.96 -28.27 -19.71
CA GLN A 9 -6.30 -27.90 -20.16
C GLN A 9 -7.23 -27.58 -18.98
N GLU A 10 -6.99 -28.15 -17.80
CA GLU A 10 -7.70 -27.83 -16.56
C GLU A 10 -7.34 -26.42 -16.08
N LEU A 11 -6.06 -26.06 -16.11
CA LEU A 11 -5.59 -24.70 -15.79
C LEU A 11 -6.21 -23.68 -16.75
N LYS A 12 -6.26 -23.98 -18.05
CA LYS A 12 -6.88 -23.09 -19.05
C LYS A 12 -8.36 -22.87 -18.76
N ASN A 13 -9.09 -23.92 -18.38
CA ASN A 13 -10.48 -23.82 -17.98
C ASN A 13 -10.65 -22.94 -16.72
N LYS A 14 -9.80 -23.14 -15.70
CA LYS A 14 -9.81 -22.31 -14.47
C LYS A 14 -9.54 -20.82 -14.78
N MET A 15 -8.61 -20.52 -15.68
CA MET A 15 -8.31 -19.14 -16.10
C MET A 15 -9.51 -18.48 -16.76
N GLU A 16 -10.21 -19.19 -17.66
CA GLU A 16 -11.39 -18.66 -18.35
C GLU A 16 -12.58 -18.43 -17.40
N ILE A 17 -12.80 -19.34 -16.44
CA ILE A 17 -13.84 -19.16 -15.40
C ILE A 17 -13.55 -17.94 -14.54
N SER A 18 -12.31 -17.77 -14.09
CA SER A 18 -11.87 -16.60 -13.31
C SER A 18 -12.01 -15.31 -14.11
N LYS A 19 -11.62 -15.31 -15.40
CA LYS A 19 -11.76 -14.16 -16.30
C LYS A 19 -13.22 -13.74 -16.48
N LYS A 20 -14.12 -14.70 -16.75
CA LYS A 20 -15.57 -14.45 -16.86
C LYS A 20 -16.13 -13.88 -15.55
N SER A 21 -15.76 -14.48 -14.42
CA SER A 21 -16.18 -14.02 -13.10
C SER A 21 -15.71 -12.61 -12.76
N ARG A 22 -14.47 -12.26 -13.14
CA ARG A 22 -13.90 -10.92 -12.96
C ARG A 22 -14.60 -9.89 -13.83
N ILE A 23 -14.81 -10.19 -15.12
CA ILE A 23 -15.49 -9.28 -16.05
C ILE A 23 -16.94 -9.06 -15.62
N LYS A 24 -17.64 -10.10 -15.15
CA LYS A 24 -19.02 -9.99 -14.65
C LYS A 24 -19.13 -9.06 -13.43
N ARG A 25 -18.15 -9.10 -12.51
CA ARG A 25 -18.20 -8.33 -11.26
C ARG A 25 -17.63 -6.92 -11.38
N PHE A 26 -16.55 -6.75 -12.13
CA PHE A 26 -15.75 -5.52 -12.15
C PHE A 26 -15.69 -4.85 -13.53
N GLY A 27 -16.36 -5.44 -14.53
CA GLY A 27 -16.32 -4.98 -15.91
C GLY A 27 -15.02 -5.32 -16.63
N LYS A 28 -14.88 -4.79 -17.85
CA LYS A 28 -13.71 -5.02 -18.71
C LYS A 28 -12.54 -4.08 -18.40
N ARG A 29 -12.80 -2.94 -17.74
CA ARG A 29 -11.78 -1.92 -17.46
C ARG A 29 -10.90 -2.36 -16.29
N LEU A 30 -9.59 -2.35 -16.49
CA LEU A 30 -8.59 -2.64 -15.46
C LEU A 30 -7.81 -1.35 -15.19
N VAL A 31 -7.69 -0.98 -13.91
CA VAL A 31 -6.81 0.13 -13.49
C VAL A 31 -5.52 -0.49 -12.97
N ILE A 32 -4.41 -0.20 -13.63
CA ILE A 32 -3.07 -0.62 -13.19
C ILE A 32 -2.33 0.63 -12.75
N SER A 33 -1.89 0.65 -11.49
CA SER A 33 -0.97 1.65 -10.97
C SER A 33 0.32 0.96 -10.57
N THR A 34 1.45 1.44 -11.09
CA THR A 34 2.76 0.91 -10.73
C THR A 34 3.36 1.71 -9.58
N ALA A 35 4.15 1.03 -8.75
CA ALA A 35 4.75 1.59 -7.54
C ALA A 35 5.83 2.66 -7.82
N THR A 36 6.22 2.88 -9.07
CA THR A 36 7.35 3.75 -9.41
C THR A 36 6.97 5.23 -9.55
N ASN A 37 5.88 5.55 -10.26
CA ASN A 37 5.48 6.94 -10.46
C ASN A 37 4.04 7.26 -10.01
N CYS A 38 3.11 6.32 -10.14
CA CYS A 38 1.69 6.58 -9.85
C CYS A 38 1.32 6.31 -8.41
N PHE A 39 1.99 5.35 -7.75
CA PHE A 39 1.64 4.90 -6.40
C PHE A 39 2.88 4.54 -5.55
N PRO A 40 3.77 5.51 -5.28
CA PRO A 40 4.98 5.25 -4.51
C PRO A 40 4.70 4.80 -3.09
N ALA A 41 5.55 3.91 -2.60
CA ALA A 41 5.52 3.42 -1.23
C ALA A 41 6.42 4.27 -0.32
N ILE A 42 5.86 4.67 0.82
CA ILE A 42 6.48 5.54 1.81
C ILE A 42 6.58 4.79 3.13
N SER A 43 7.79 4.63 3.64
CA SER A 43 8.06 4.05 4.96
C SER A 43 8.00 5.13 6.04
N ILE A 44 7.05 4.98 6.96
CA ILE A 44 6.87 5.89 8.11
C ILE A 44 7.88 5.65 9.24
N THR A 45 8.55 4.50 9.27
CA THR A 45 9.64 4.21 10.23
C THR A 45 11.02 4.38 9.60
N GLY A 46 11.07 4.80 8.33
CA GLY A 46 12.30 4.76 7.53
C GLY A 46 12.81 3.33 7.37
N THR A 47 14.06 3.07 7.72
CA THR A 47 14.69 1.75 7.57
C THR A 47 14.57 0.86 8.81
N PHE A 48 13.97 1.39 9.89
CA PHE A 48 13.87 0.67 11.16
C PHE A 48 12.73 -0.35 11.14
N CYS A 49 13.05 -1.59 11.53
CA CYS A 49 12.09 -2.69 11.74
C CYS A 49 12.59 -3.55 12.91
N GLU A 50 11.78 -3.66 13.95
CA GLU A 50 12.16 -4.40 15.17
C GLU A 50 11.98 -5.91 14.98
N LEU A 51 11.02 -6.34 14.15
CA LEU A 51 10.72 -7.75 13.92
C LEU A 51 11.83 -8.51 13.17
N ASN A 52 12.59 -7.81 12.31
CA ASN A 52 13.66 -8.37 11.47
C ASN A 52 13.35 -9.77 10.87
N CYS A 53 12.14 -9.92 10.32
CA CYS A 53 11.61 -11.22 9.93
C CYS A 53 12.45 -11.90 8.82
N LYS A 54 12.38 -13.23 8.75
CA LYS A 54 13.12 -14.02 7.74
C LYS A 54 12.78 -13.65 6.29
N HIS A 55 11.63 -13.02 6.06
CA HIS A 55 11.14 -12.65 4.73
C HIS A 55 11.97 -11.51 4.11
N CYS A 56 12.04 -10.35 4.77
CA CYS A 56 12.74 -9.17 4.22
C CYS A 56 14.03 -8.80 4.97
N ARG A 57 14.19 -9.24 6.23
CA ARG A 57 15.29 -8.85 7.13
C ARG A 57 15.55 -7.34 7.16
N GLY A 58 14.48 -6.54 7.10
CA GLY A 58 14.52 -5.07 7.05
C GLY A 58 14.99 -4.46 5.72
N LYS A 59 15.52 -5.25 4.77
CA LYS A 59 16.14 -4.74 3.54
C LYS A 59 15.16 -4.04 2.59
N LEU A 60 13.88 -4.44 2.60
CA LEU A 60 12.83 -3.82 1.78
C LEU A 60 12.69 -2.32 2.08
N LEU A 61 12.83 -1.93 3.36
CA LEU A 61 12.62 -0.54 3.77
C LEU A 61 13.67 0.42 3.18
N ASN A 62 14.82 -0.09 2.77
CA ASN A 62 15.89 0.71 2.15
C ASN A 62 15.53 1.19 0.74
N THR A 63 14.53 0.60 0.08
CA THR A 63 14.11 1.00 -1.28
C THR A 63 12.93 1.99 -1.25
N LEU A 64 12.36 2.28 -0.08
CA LEU A 64 11.17 3.09 0.09
C LEU A 64 11.51 4.54 0.42
N LEU A 65 10.60 5.46 0.09
CA LEU A 65 10.71 6.85 0.52
C LEU A 65 10.55 6.93 2.04
N SER A 66 11.48 7.56 2.76
CA SER A 66 11.40 7.65 4.22
C SER A 66 10.67 8.91 4.68
N ALA A 67 9.67 8.74 5.54
CA ALA A 67 8.92 9.82 6.18
C ALA A 67 8.74 9.53 7.68
N LYS A 68 9.77 9.84 8.49
CA LYS A 68 9.77 9.49 9.93
C LYS A 68 8.87 10.37 10.80
N ASP A 69 8.32 11.43 10.24
CA ASP A 69 7.48 12.40 10.94
C ASP A 69 6.36 12.92 10.01
N GLU A 70 5.30 13.44 10.62
CA GLU A 70 4.10 13.91 9.93
C GLU A 70 4.41 15.01 8.90
N SER A 71 5.28 15.96 9.24
CA SER A 71 5.66 17.06 8.35
C SER A 71 6.40 16.57 7.11
N ARG A 72 7.27 15.58 7.28
CA ARG A 72 7.99 14.95 6.17
C ARG A 72 7.04 14.18 5.27
N LEU A 73 6.06 13.47 5.83
CA LEU A 73 5.06 12.75 5.05
C LEU A 73 4.24 13.70 4.18
N GLU A 74 3.76 14.80 4.75
CA GLU A 74 3.01 15.84 4.04
C GLU A 74 3.84 16.43 2.89
N ASN A 75 5.10 16.81 3.16
CA ASN A 75 5.99 17.36 2.14
C ASN A 75 6.22 16.39 0.97
N ILE A 76 6.41 15.09 1.27
CA ILE A 76 6.54 14.06 0.24
C ILE A 76 5.24 13.94 -0.56
N ALA A 77 4.08 13.87 0.11
CA ALA A 77 2.79 13.78 -0.56
C ALA A 77 2.56 14.96 -1.52
N TYR A 78 2.80 16.19 -1.09
CA TYR A 78 2.69 17.38 -1.95
C TYR A 78 3.68 17.37 -3.12
N SER A 79 4.92 16.91 -2.89
CA SER A 79 5.87 16.74 -3.99
C SER A 79 5.41 15.68 -5.00
N LEU A 80 4.71 14.63 -4.55
CA LEU A 80 4.22 13.56 -5.41
C LEU A 80 3.00 13.99 -6.22
N VAL A 81 2.11 14.81 -5.65
CA VAL A 81 1.02 15.46 -6.39
C VAL A 81 1.58 16.26 -7.57
N LYS A 82 2.63 17.07 -7.34
CA LYS A 82 3.31 17.83 -8.40
C LYS A 82 3.92 16.94 -9.49
N LYS A 83 4.20 15.66 -9.18
CA LYS A 83 4.70 14.65 -10.12
C LYS A 83 3.57 13.79 -10.72
N ASN A 84 2.32 14.20 -10.59
CA ASN A 84 1.12 13.51 -11.09
C ASN A 84 0.90 12.12 -10.49
N ALA A 85 1.35 11.88 -9.24
CA ALA A 85 0.99 10.67 -8.52
C ALA A 85 -0.52 10.58 -8.31
N LYS A 86 -1.07 9.37 -8.37
CA LYS A 86 -2.50 9.09 -8.16
C LYS A 86 -2.79 8.68 -6.71
N GLY A 87 -1.79 8.18 -6.02
CA GLY A 87 -1.89 7.86 -4.61
C GLY A 87 -0.55 7.52 -4.00
N ILE A 88 -0.58 7.14 -2.72
CA ILE A 88 0.58 6.76 -1.93
C ILE A 88 0.24 5.51 -1.12
N LEU A 89 1.24 4.62 -0.99
CA LEU A 89 1.17 3.47 -0.10
C LEU A 89 1.97 3.77 1.17
N LEU A 90 1.29 4.00 2.29
CA LEU A 90 1.93 4.13 3.60
C LEU A 90 2.27 2.75 4.13
N THR A 91 3.51 2.56 4.55
CA THR A 91 4.00 1.30 5.10
C THR A 91 5.14 1.60 6.07
N GLY A 92 5.84 0.59 6.56
CA GLY A 92 6.97 0.75 7.45
C GLY A 92 7.45 -0.56 8.01
N GLY A 93 8.45 -0.47 8.87
CA GLY A 93 8.88 -1.60 9.68
C GLY A 93 7.90 -1.89 10.80
N CYS A 94 7.80 -3.17 11.11
CA CYS A 94 6.98 -3.66 12.20
C CYS A 94 7.70 -3.52 13.55
N ASP A 95 6.93 -3.22 14.59
CA ASP A 95 7.32 -3.38 15.99
C ASP A 95 7.36 -4.87 16.39
N ARG A 96 7.65 -5.17 17.67
CA ARG A 96 7.63 -6.55 18.22
C ARG A 96 6.28 -7.25 18.06
N ASN A 97 5.20 -6.50 17.98
CA ASN A 97 3.84 -7.01 17.84
C ASN A 97 3.44 -7.19 16.37
N GLY A 98 4.35 -6.94 15.43
CA GLY A 98 4.08 -7.06 14.00
C GLY A 98 3.30 -5.87 13.43
N LYS A 99 3.14 -4.77 14.17
CA LYS A 99 2.38 -3.58 13.75
C LYS A 99 3.29 -2.52 13.14
N VAL A 100 2.78 -1.85 12.12
CA VAL A 100 3.34 -0.59 11.61
C VAL A 100 2.55 0.56 12.27
N PRO A 101 3.22 1.56 12.89
CA PRO A 101 2.56 2.60 13.69
C PRO A 101 1.88 3.69 12.83
N ILE A 102 1.05 3.28 11.86
CA ILE A 102 0.33 4.18 10.94
C ILE A 102 -0.61 5.13 11.68
N ILE A 103 -1.16 4.66 12.81
CA ILE A 103 -2.07 5.44 13.67
C ILE A 103 -1.47 6.80 14.07
N ASN A 104 -0.15 6.85 14.29
CA ASN A 104 0.58 8.07 14.68
C ASN A 104 0.57 9.14 13.58
N PHE A 105 0.22 8.77 12.35
CA PHE A 105 0.16 9.66 11.19
C PHE A 105 -1.27 10.04 10.80
N SER A 106 -2.28 9.69 11.61
CA SER A 106 -3.69 9.96 11.30
C SER A 106 -3.99 11.44 11.06
N LYS A 107 -3.30 12.37 11.74
CA LYS A 107 -3.49 13.81 11.50
C LYS A 107 -2.92 14.21 10.15
N SER A 108 -1.70 13.78 9.82
CA SER A 108 -1.11 14.03 8.50
C SER A 108 -1.91 13.39 7.35
N ILE A 109 -2.45 12.19 7.53
CA ILE A 109 -3.33 11.53 6.54
C ILE A 109 -4.56 12.41 6.30
N LYS A 110 -5.23 12.84 7.37
CA LYS A 110 -6.39 13.74 7.28
C LYS A 110 -6.07 15.03 6.55
N LYS A 111 -4.91 15.63 6.84
CA LYS A 111 -4.45 16.84 6.17
C LYS A 111 -4.18 16.62 4.68
N ILE A 112 -3.49 15.55 4.31
CA ILE A 112 -3.23 15.17 2.91
C ILE A 112 -4.55 14.97 2.17
N LYS A 113 -5.51 14.24 2.76
CA LYS A 113 -6.84 14.02 2.16
C LYS A 113 -7.67 15.30 2.03
N SER A 114 -7.52 16.25 2.94
CA SER A 114 -8.22 17.54 2.85
C SER A 114 -7.63 18.52 1.82
N THR A 115 -6.38 18.28 1.38
CA THR A 115 -5.63 19.21 0.52
C THR A 115 -5.28 18.64 -0.85
N THR A 116 -5.52 17.35 -1.08
CA THR A 116 -5.13 16.63 -2.30
C THR A 116 -6.15 15.53 -2.63
N ASP A 117 -6.24 15.18 -3.91
CA ASP A 117 -7.04 14.03 -4.37
C ASP A 117 -6.25 12.70 -4.34
N LEU A 118 -5.16 12.62 -3.57
CA LEU A 118 -4.37 11.39 -3.48
C LEU A 118 -5.21 10.28 -2.83
N ILE A 119 -5.13 9.09 -3.43
CA ILE A 119 -5.56 7.86 -2.80
C ILE A 119 -4.49 7.46 -1.78
N VAL A 120 -4.85 7.32 -0.51
CA VAL A 120 -3.95 6.93 0.58
C VAL A 120 -4.35 5.53 1.05
N ILE A 121 -3.48 4.56 0.79
CA ILE A 121 -3.63 3.19 1.28
C ILE A 121 -2.53 2.93 2.29
N ALA A 122 -2.82 2.23 3.38
CA ALA A 122 -1.81 1.88 4.38
C ALA A 122 -1.64 0.37 4.52
N HIS A 123 -0.43 -0.06 4.85
CA HIS A 123 -0.13 -1.38 5.36
C HIS A 123 0.15 -1.26 6.86
N THR A 124 -0.72 -1.85 7.68
CA THR A 124 -0.64 -1.80 9.15
C THR A 124 0.23 -2.92 9.74
N GLY A 125 0.81 -3.78 8.89
CA GLY A 125 1.57 -4.95 9.33
C GLY A 125 0.70 -6.20 9.52
N ILE A 126 1.32 -7.24 10.10
CA ILE A 126 0.69 -8.53 10.39
C ILE A 126 -0.02 -8.51 11.75
N GLY A 127 0.35 -7.59 12.63
CA GLY A 127 -0.31 -7.38 13.91
C GLY A 127 -1.75 -6.89 13.74
N CYS A 128 -2.66 -7.38 14.57
CA CYS A 128 -4.05 -6.94 14.58
C CYS A 128 -4.14 -5.48 15.05
N ILE A 129 -4.78 -4.61 14.26
CA ILE A 129 -5.25 -3.33 14.78
C ILE A 129 -6.48 -3.56 15.66
N ASN A 130 -6.62 -2.78 16.74
CA ASN A 130 -7.82 -2.82 17.56
C ASN A 130 -8.93 -1.94 16.95
N GLU A 131 -10.14 -2.02 17.52
CA GLU A 131 -11.30 -1.28 17.01
C GLU A 131 -11.12 0.24 17.06
N GLU A 132 -10.50 0.75 18.12
CA GLU A 132 -10.23 2.18 18.29
C GLU A 132 -9.23 2.69 17.23
N GLU A 133 -8.14 1.97 17.01
CA GLU A 133 -7.15 2.23 15.95
C GLU A 133 -7.84 2.23 14.57
N ALA A 134 -8.74 1.28 14.32
CA ALA A 134 -9.47 1.19 13.06
C ALA A 134 -10.41 2.39 12.85
N LEU A 135 -11.13 2.82 13.90
CA LEU A 135 -12.00 4.00 13.86
C LEU A 135 -11.20 5.27 13.58
N GLN A 136 -10.09 5.47 14.27
CA GLN A 136 -9.22 6.63 14.05
C GLN A 136 -8.65 6.68 12.62
N LEU A 137 -8.21 5.54 12.08
CA LEU A 137 -7.74 5.46 10.68
C LEU A 137 -8.87 5.75 9.69
N LYS A 138 -10.08 5.26 9.95
CA LYS A 138 -11.26 5.58 9.13
C LYS A 138 -11.55 7.09 9.17
N ASP A 139 -11.54 7.70 10.34
CA ASP A 139 -11.81 9.13 10.54
C ASP A 139 -10.73 10.04 9.95
N SER A 140 -9.52 9.50 9.72
CA SER A 140 -8.45 10.19 8.99
C SER A 140 -8.73 10.30 7.48
N GLY A 141 -9.71 9.55 6.95
CA GLY A 141 -9.99 9.51 5.51
C GLY A 141 -9.08 8.56 4.73
N LEU A 142 -8.47 7.59 5.40
CA LEU A 142 -7.69 6.52 4.76
C LEU A 142 -8.58 5.69 3.82
N ASP A 143 -8.17 5.53 2.56
CA ASP A 143 -9.00 4.89 1.53
C ASP A 143 -9.00 3.36 1.63
N GLY A 144 -7.96 2.77 2.23
CA GLY A 144 -7.90 1.33 2.40
C GLY A 144 -6.70 0.84 3.19
N ILE A 145 -6.80 -0.41 3.64
CA ILE A 145 -5.71 -1.14 4.29
C ILE A 145 -5.30 -2.32 3.41
N GLY A 146 -4.05 -2.32 2.95
CA GLY A 146 -3.43 -3.44 2.25
C GLY A 146 -2.87 -4.44 3.27
N LYS A 147 -3.30 -5.70 3.20
CA LYS A 147 -2.69 -6.81 3.94
C LYS A 147 -1.50 -7.37 3.17
#